data_AF-A0A4Q0YTE4-F1
#
_entry.id   AF-A0A4Q0YTE4-F1
#
_cell.length_a   1.000
_cell.length_b   1.000
_cell.length_c   1.000
_cell.angle_alpha   90.00
_cell.angle_beta   90.00
_cell.angle_gamma   90.00
#
_symmetry.space_group_name_H-M   'P 1'
#
loop_
_entity.id
_entity.type
_entity.pdbx_description
1 polymer ?
#
loop_
_entity_poly.entity_id
_entity_poly.type
_entity_poly.pdbx_seq_one_letter_code
_entity_poly.pdbx_strand_id
1 'polypeptide(L)'
;MLDDVISQSLEGFEADCRKLCENHYPTIHNRGMRDIHLGKALSRRIVSTLHDQSIYASLTQLETSEHIRLPIFHIDGGTHQLYVIGHRMVSSGTGCRHALITDIQWSMEKLEFSQDADFRLLLVSDHWFDRTMASKTLASWWLGDMPADAENYHKQGIKIQPSDSCLSQDIEQECALMNGDFRLFHPLKRLKDDETIYKYMLMSACFDLKPSPTP
;
A
#
# COMPACT_ATOMS: atom_id res chain seq x y z
N MET A 1 12.65 13.53 5.92
CA MET A 1 13.49 12.32 5.98
C MET A 1 12.67 11.07 5.71
N LEU A 2 11.82 10.58 6.64
CA LEU A 2 11.04 9.35 6.38
C LEU A 2 10.12 9.48 5.17
N ASP A 3 9.47 10.63 4.99
CA ASP A 3 8.59 10.86 3.84
C ASP A 3 9.36 10.82 2.51
N ASP A 4 10.60 11.30 2.49
CA ASP A 4 11.49 11.25 1.32
C ASP A 4 11.94 9.81 1.04
N VAL A 5 12.36 9.09 2.09
CA VAL A 5 12.74 7.67 2.00
C VAL A 5 11.58 6.82 1.51
N ILE A 6 10.37 7.02 2.03
CA ILE A 6 9.16 6.30 1.63
C ILE A 6 8.83 6.62 0.18
N SER A 7 8.85 7.90 -0.21
CA SER A 7 8.58 8.31 -1.60
C SER A 7 9.58 7.68 -2.57
N GLN A 8 10.89 7.79 -2.30
CA GLN A 8 11.93 7.17 -3.11
C GLN A 8 11.80 5.64 -3.17
N SER A 9 11.41 5.01 -2.05
CA SER A 9 11.22 3.57 -1.98
C SER A 9 10.01 3.10 -2.77
N LEU A 10 8.91 3.87 -2.79
CA LEU A 10 7.74 3.57 -3.61
C LEU A 10 8.06 3.67 -5.10
N GLU A 11 8.80 4.70 -5.52
CA GLU A 11 9.29 4.83 -6.91
C GLU A 11 10.21 3.66 -7.30
N GLY A 12 11.18 3.32 -6.43
CA GLY A 12 12.05 2.17 -6.64
C GLY A 12 11.29 0.83 -6.67
N PHE A 13 10.24 0.71 -5.85
CA PHE A 13 9.39 -0.46 -5.81
C PHE A 13 8.54 -0.60 -7.08
N GLU A 14 8.10 0.50 -7.69
CA GLU A 14 7.44 0.48 -9.00
C GLU A 14 8.34 -0.19 -10.05
N ALA A 15 9.63 0.13 -10.06
CA ALA A 15 10.62 -0.48 -10.95
C ALA A 15 10.86 -1.96 -10.63
N ASP A 16 10.81 -2.36 -9.35
CA ASP A 16 10.89 -3.77 -8.96
C ASP A 16 9.68 -4.56 -9.43
N CYS A 17 8.48 -4.03 -9.24
CA CYS A 17 7.25 -4.59 -9.75
C CYS A 17 7.34 -4.78 -11.27
N ARG A 18 7.83 -3.78 -12.01
CA ARG A 18 8.07 -3.89 -13.46
C ARG A 18 8.95 -5.10 -13.81
N LYS A 19 10.13 -5.22 -13.18
CA LYS A 19 11.09 -6.33 -13.43
C LYS A 19 10.49 -7.70 -13.11
N LEU A 20 9.74 -7.81 -12.02
CA LEU A 20 9.04 -9.06 -11.66
C LEU A 20 8.01 -9.47 -12.72
N CYS A 21 7.45 -8.49 -13.44
CA CYS A 21 6.37 -8.69 -14.39
C CYS A 21 6.80 -8.90 -15.83
N GLU A 22 8.08 -8.67 -16.17
CA GLU A 22 8.62 -8.82 -17.53
C GLU A 22 8.45 -10.23 -18.12
N ASN A 23 8.21 -11.27 -17.30
CA ASN A 23 8.14 -12.65 -17.77
C ASN A 23 6.84 -13.42 -17.52
N HIS A 24 5.91 -12.96 -16.66
CA HIS A 24 4.78 -13.84 -16.21
C HIS A 24 3.47 -13.15 -15.75
N TYR A 25 3.16 -11.91 -16.16
CA TYR A 25 1.86 -11.29 -15.85
C TYR A 25 0.78 -11.63 -16.89
N PRO A 26 -0.49 -11.91 -16.52
CA PRO A 26 -1.16 -11.73 -15.21
C PRO A 26 -1.08 -12.93 -14.25
N THR A 27 -0.35 -13.98 -14.61
CA THR A 27 -0.28 -15.23 -13.83
C THR A 27 0.35 -15.01 -12.45
N ILE A 28 1.38 -14.16 -12.33
CA ILE A 28 1.99 -13.79 -11.04
C ILE A 28 0.97 -13.10 -10.12
N HIS A 29 0.19 -12.12 -10.60
CA HIS A 29 -0.85 -11.50 -9.79
C HIS A 29 -1.81 -12.54 -9.25
N ASN A 30 -2.37 -13.36 -10.15
CA ASN A 30 -3.49 -14.23 -9.81
C ASN A 30 -3.08 -15.47 -9.02
N ARG A 31 -1.83 -15.95 -9.16
CA ARG A 31 -1.37 -17.23 -8.59
C ARG A 31 -0.05 -17.17 -7.81
N GLY A 32 0.76 -16.11 -7.93
CA GLY A 32 2.12 -16.04 -7.38
C GLY A 32 2.33 -15.00 -6.27
N MET A 33 1.59 -13.89 -6.28
CA MET A 33 1.73 -12.82 -5.29
C MET A 33 0.67 -12.96 -4.16
N ARG A 34 1.14 -13.04 -2.92
CA ARG A 34 0.34 -13.04 -1.69
C ARG A 34 0.59 -11.75 -0.93
N ASP A 35 -0.25 -11.41 0.04
CA ASP A 35 -0.12 -10.22 0.91
C ASP A 35 1.30 -10.07 1.47
N ILE A 36 1.87 -11.21 1.91
CA ILE A 36 3.22 -11.28 2.47
C ILE A 36 4.32 -10.92 1.48
N HIS A 37 4.11 -11.14 0.18
CA HIS A 37 5.12 -10.83 -0.84
C HIS A 37 5.17 -9.31 -1.08
N LEU A 38 4.03 -8.64 -1.13
CA LEU A 38 3.95 -7.20 -1.39
C LEU A 38 4.57 -6.41 -0.23
N GLY A 39 4.12 -6.65 1.00
CA GLY A 39 4.65 -5.98 2.19
C GLY A 39 6.14 -6.25 2.40
N LYS A 40 6.60 -7.50 2.21
CA LYS A 40 8.01 -7.88 2.38
C LYS A 40 8.91 -7.23 1.34
N ALA A 41 8.48 -7.20 0.09
CA ALA A 41 9.28 -6.63 -0.99
C ALA A 41 9.43 -5.12 -0.83
N LEU A 42 8.34 -4.41 -0.51
CA LEU A 42 8.39 -2.98 -0.20
C LEU A 42 9.26 -2.71 1.04
N SER A 43 9.10 -3.50 2.11
CA SER A 43 9.89 -3.32 3.33
C SER A 43 11.39 -3.49 3.08
N ARG A 44 11.78 -4.48 2.27
CA ARG A 44 13.18 -4.67 1.86
C ARG A 44 13.70 -3.50 1.02
N ARG A 45 12.87 -2.97 0.12
CA ARG A 45 13.21 -1.77 -0.66
C ARG A 45 13.46 -0.58 0.25
N ILE A 46 12.61 -0.37 1.26
CA ILE A 46 12.77 0.72 2.24
C ILE A 46 14.06 0.58 3.04
N VAL A 47 14.37 -0.61 3.55
CA VAL A 47 15.64 -0.88 4.24
C VAL A 47 16.83 -0.59 3.34
N SER A 48 16.77 -1.03 2.07
CA SER A 48 17.82 -0.73 1.08
C SER A 48 18.00 0.78 0.90
N THR A 49 16.91 1.53 0.75
CA THR A 49 16.95 3.00 0.60
C THR A 49 17.56 3.68 1.83
N LEU A 50 17.21 3.21 3.04
CA LEU A 50 17.81 3.71 4.29
C LEU A 50 19.31 3.42 4.34
N HIS A 51 19.72 2.19 4.01
CA HIS A 51 21.13 1.80 3.99
C HIS A 51 21.94 2.57 2.95
N ASP A 52 21.37 2.83 1.77
CA ASP A 52 22.00 3.65 0.72
C ASP A 52 22.25 5.11 1.21
N GLN A 53 21.43 5.58 2.16
CA GLN A 53 21.59 6.87 2.84
C GLN A 53 22.45 6.78 4.13
N SER A 54 23.09 5.64 4.39
CA SER A 54 23.87 5.36 5.62
C SER A 54 23.05 5.46 6.91
N ILE A 55 21.74 5.21 6.83
CA ILE A 55 20.83 5.19 7.98
C ILE A 55 20.64 3.73 8.42
N TYR A 56 20.85 3.47 9.71
CA TYR A 56 20.62 2.14 10.27
C TYR A 56 19.12 1.79 10.25
N ALA A 57 18.82 0.59 9.79
CA ALA A 57 17.48 0.03 9.79
C ALA A 57 17.55 -1.49 9.88
N SER A 58 16.73 -2.06 10.76
CA SER A 58 16.54 -3.50 10.89
C SER A 58 15.11 -3.87 10.50
N LEU A 59 14.92 -5.01 9.85
CA LEU A 59 13.61 -5.48 9.39
C LEU A 59 13.23 -6.76 10.11
N THR A 60 12.10 -6.71 10.81
CA THR A 60 11.45 -7.85 11.43
C THR A 60 10.03 -7.99 10.89
N GLN A 61 9.59 -9.22 10.71
CA GLN A 61 8.17 -9.49 10.51
C GLN A 61 7.57 -9.76 11.88
N LEU A 62 6.51 -9.05 12.26
CA LEU A 62 5.82 -9.36 13.51
C LEU A 62 5.20 -10.74 13.38
N GLU A 63 5.35 -11.57 14.42
CA GLU A 63 4.90 -12.95 14.37
C GLU A 63 3.40 -13.00 14.08
N THR A 64 3.04 -13.62 12.96
CA THR A 64 1.68 -14.07 12.71
C THR A 64 1.36 -15.20 13.67
N SER A 65 1.01 -14.87 14.91
CA SER A 65 0.26 -15.78 15.79
C SER A 65 -1.00 -16.26 15.06
N GLU A 66 -1.68 -17.29 15.57
CA GLU A 66 -2.97 -17.76 15.05
C GLU A 66 -4.05 -16.64 14.93
N HIS A 67 -3.74 -15.42 15.37
CA HIS A 67 -4.61 -14.26 15.43
C HIS A 67 -4.22 -13.08 14.52
N ILE A 68 -3.07 -13.09 13.85
CA ILE A 68 -2.71 -12.00 12.89
C ILE A 68 -3.22 -12.37 11.49
N ARG A 69 -4.15 -11.57 10.95
CA ARG A 69 -4.77 -11.80 9.63
C ARG A 69 -3.90 -11.32 8.46
N LEU A 70 -3.04 -10.32 8.67
CA LEU A 70 -2.15 -9.77 7.66
C LEU A 70 -0.69 -9.75 8.09
N PRO A 71 0.27 -9.99 7.19
CA PRO A 71 1.68 -9.86 7.50
C PRO A 71 2.05 -8.38 7.75
N ILE A 72 2.52 -8.09 8.96
CA ILE A 72 3.03 -6.77 9.37
C ILE A 72 4.55 -6.83 9.41
N PHE A 73 5.19 -5.88 8.76
CA PHE A 73 6.65 -5.72 8.75
C PHE A 73 7.03 -4.48 9.54
N HIS A 74 7.92 -4.63 10.51
CA HIS A 74 8.46 -3.56 11.32
C HIS A 74 9.88 -3.24 10.86
N ILE A 75 10.13 -1.97 10.56
CA ILE A 75 11.44 -1.43 10.26
C ILE A 75 11.83 -0.49 11.40
N ASP A 76 12.86 -0.89 12.14
CA ASP A 76 13.36 -0.16 13.31
C ASP A 76 14.76 0.38 13.05
N GLY A 77 14.91 1.70 13.17
CA GLY A 77 16.18 2.41 13.12
C GLY A 77 16.51 3.17 14.40
N GLY A 78 15.82 2.89 15.51
CA GLY A 78 16.00 3.50 16.83
C GLY A 78 15.44 4.92 16.96
N THR A 79 15.70 5.78 15.98
CA THR A 79 15.14 7.14 15.88
C THR A 79 13.91 7.24 15.00
N HIS A 80 13.58 6.14 14.32
CA HIS A 80 12.42 6.04 13.45
C HIS A 80 11.87 4.62 13.48
N GLN A 81 10.54 4.52 13.37
CA GLN A 81 9.81 3.27 13.31
C GLN A 81 8.84 3.31 12.14
N LEU A 82 8.91 2.31 11.26
CA LEU A 82 7.97 2.17 10.14
C LEU A 82 7.32 0.81 10.19
N TYR A 83 5.99 0.79 10.18
CA TYR A 83 5.22 -0.43 10.02
C TYR A 83 4.63 -0.48 8.61
N VAL A 84 4.83 -1.60 7.92
CA VAL A 84 4.32 -1.83 6.57
C VAL A 84 3.29 -2.96 6.61
N ILE A 85 2.07 -2.65 6.18
CA ILE A 85 0.97 -3.62 6.05
C ILE A 85 0.72 -3.85 4.55
N GLY A 86 0.91 -5.10 4.12
CA GLY A 86 0.54 -5.53 2.77
C GLY A 86 -0.85 -6.14 2.78
N HIS A 87 -1.74 -5.68 1.88
CA HIS A 87 -3.07 -6.26 1.70
C HIS A 87 -3.43 -6.36 0.22
N ARG A 88 -3.66 -7.56 -0.30
CA ARG A 88 -4.06 -7.77 -1.69
C ARG A 88 -5.57 -7.62 -1.85
N MET A 89 -5.99 -6.72 -2.73
CA MET A 89 -7.39 -6.59 -3.08
C MET A 89 -7.74 -7.49 -4.27
N VAL A 90 -7.88 -8.80 -4.00
CA VAL A 90 -8.34 -9.79 -5.02
C VAL A 90 -9.75 -9.44 -5.52
N SER A 91 -10.59 -8.98 -4.61
CA SER A 91 -11.84 -8.30 -4.92
C SER A 91 -11.78 -6.88 -4.35
N SER A 92 -12.68 -6.01 -4.78
CA SER A 92 -12.74 -4.61 -4.35
C SER A 92 -14.12 -4.26 -3.76
N GLY A 93 -14.92 -5.28 -3.48
CA GLY A 93 -16.25 -5.15 -2.90
C GLY A 93 -16.22 -4.68 -1.45
N THR A 94 -17.39 -4.30 -0.94
CA THR A 94 -17.58 -3.79 0.42
C THR A 94 -16.98 -4.70 1.49
N GLY A 95 -17.14 -6.02 1.37
CA GLY A 95 -16.54 -6.98 2.30
C GLY A 95 -15.02 -6.95 2.33
N CYS A 96 -14.35 -6.78 1.17
CA CYS A 96 -12.90 -6.69 1.10
C CYS A 96 -12.39 -5.34 1.64
N ARG A 97 -13.11 -4.25 1.37
CA ARG A 97 -12.80 -2.93 1.91
C ARG A 97 -12.94 -2.93 3.43
N HIS A 98 -14.03 -3.48 3.95
CA HIS A 98 -14.27 -3.61 5.39
C HIS A 98 -13.19 -4.49 6.04
N ALA A 99 -12.80 -5.61 5.42
CA ALA A 99 -11.70 -6.44 5.91
C ALA A 99 -10.39 -5.66 6.03
N LEU A 100 -10.03 -4.85 5.02
CA LEU A 100 -8.86 -3.97 5.10
C LEU A 100 -8.92 -3.04 6.32
N ILE A 101 -10.07 -2.38 6.54
CA ILE A 101 -10.23 -1.47 7.70
C ILE A 101 -10.11 -2.22 9.02
N THR A 102 -10.80 -3.37 9.16
CA THR A 102 -10.71 -4.22 10.34
C THR A 102 -9.29 -4.68 10.61
N ASP A 103 -8.55 -5.06 9.57
CA ASP A 103 -7.18 -5.53 9.72
C ASP A 103 -6.22 -4.39 10.10
N ILE A 104 -6.44 -3.16 9.61
CA ILE A 104 -5.69 -1.96 10.03
C ILE A 104 -5.97 -1.68 11.52
N GLN A 105 -7.25 -1.61 11.90
CA GLN A 105 -7.66 -1.39 13.29
C GLN A 105 -7.04 -2.42 14.22
N TRP A 106 -7.11 -3.69 13.85
CA TRP A 106 -6.52 -4.78 14.62
C TRP A 106 -4.99 -4.67 14.70
N SER A 107 -4.34 -4.29 13.61
CA SER A 107 -2.89 -4.09 13.58
C SER A 107 -2.48 -2.98 14.54
N MET A 108 -3.22 -1.86 14.56
CA MET A 108 -2.97 -0.71 15.43
C MET A 108 -2.97 -1.08 16.92
N GLU A 109 -3.79 -2.05 17.36
CA GLU A 109 -3.78 -2.54 18.75
C GLU A 109 -2.51 -3.32 19.13
N LYS A 110 -1.70 -3.74 18.15
CA LYS A 110 -0.50 -4.57 18.33
C LYS A 110 0.80 -3.82 18.11
N LEU A 111 0.75 -2.62 17.55
CA LEU A 111 1.96 -1.86 17.26
C LEU A 111 2.51 -1.27 18.55
N GLU A 112 3.82 -1.40 18.73
CA GLU A 112 4.55 -0.76 19.81
C GLU A 112 5.22 0.50 19.29
N PHE A 113 5.01 1.60 20.00
CA PHE A 113 5.48 2.94 19.62
C PHE A 113 6.55 3.39 20.60
N SER A 114 7.74 3.70 20.08
CA SER A 114 8.75 4.41 20.88
C SER A 114 8.40 5.90 20.95
N GLN A 115 8.39 6.47 22.16
CA GLN A 115 8.00 7.87 22.38
C GLN A 115 8.91 8.87 21.65
N ASP A 116 10.18 8.52 21.46
CA ASP A 116 11.20 9.39 20.88
C ASP A 116 11.46 9.13 19.37
N ALA A 117 10.71 8.21 18.76
CA ALA A 117 10.90 7.84 17.35
C ALA A 117 9.90 8.55 16.43
N ASP A 118 10.38 8.95 15.24
CA ASP A 118 9.50 9.35 14.15
C ASP A 118 8.77 8.10 13.61
N PHE A 119 7.45 8.06 13.73
CA PHE A 119 6.66 6.88 13.39
C PHE A 119 5.90 7.06 12.08
N ARG A 120 5.89 6.00 11.27
CA ARG A 120 5.06 5.91 10.07
C ARG A 120 4.30 4.57 10.01
N LEU A 121 3.05 4.63 9.55
CA LEU A 121 2.30 3.45 9.09
C LEU A 121 2.15 3.55 7.57
N LEU A 122 2.63 2.54 6.86
CA LEU A 122 2.52 2.44 5.41
C LEU A 122 1.65 1.24 5.03
N LEU A 123 0.54 1.54 4.37
CA LEU A 123 -0.30 0.54 3.73
C LEU A 123 0.13 0.39 2.28
N VAL A 124 0.23 -0.84 1.81
CA VAL A 124 0.44 -1.15 0.39
C VAL A 124 -0.55 -2.21 -0.07
N SER A 125 -1.20 -1.94 -1.19
CA SER A 125 -2.19 -2.83 -1.79
C SER A 125 -2.06 -2.86 -3.29
N ASP A 126 -2.52 -3.93 -3.91
CA ASP A 126 -2.63 -4.02 -5.35
C ASP A 126 -3.98 -4.55 -5.82
N HIS A 127 -4.34 -4.18 -7.04
CA HIS A 127 -5.56 -4.62 -7.69
C HIS A 127 -5.38 -4.75 -9.20
N TRP A 128 -6.01 -5.77 -9.76
CA TRP A 128 -6.19 -5.92 -11.19
C TRP A 128 -7.65 -5.68 -11.55
N PHE A 129 -7.91 -4.66 -12.38
CA PHE A 129 -9.25 -4.28 -12.74
C PHE A 129 -10.04 -5.43 -13.37
N ASP A 130 -11.25 -5.62 -12.88
CA ASP A 130 -12.24 -6.55 -13.41
C ASP A 130 -13.49 -5.79 -13.90
N ARG A 131 -14.57 -6.51 -14.22
CA ARG A 131 -15.78 -5.92 -14.80
C ARG A 131 -16.75 -5.36 -13.77
N THR A 132 -16.53 -5.63 -12.48
CA THR A 132 -17.45 -5.27 -11.39
C THR A 132 -17.45 -3.77 -11.16
N MET A 133 -18.56 -3.27 -10.60
CA MET A 133 -18.64 -1.86 -10.19
C MET A 133 -17.67 -1.55 -9.06
N ALA A 134 -17.51 -2.49 -8.13
CA ALA A 134 -16.57 -2.38 -7.02
C ALA A 134 -15.13 -2.11 -7.49
N SER A 135 -14.71 -2.78 -8.57
CA SER A 135 -13.38 -2.57 -9.17
C SER A 135 -13.27 -1.19 -9.80
N LYS A 136 -14.30 -0.76 -10.52
CA LYS A 136 -14.35 0.55 -11.19
C LYS A 136 -14.39 1.74 -10.23
N THR A 137 -14.85 1.57 -9.00
CA THR A 137 -14.86 2.63 -7.96
C THR A 137 -13.67 2.56 -7.02
N LEU A 138 -12.78 1.58 -7.16
CA LEU A 138 -11.69 1.37 -6.20
C LEU A 138 -10.71 2.54 -6.18
N ALA A 139 -10.28 3.02 -7.35
CA ALA A 139 -9.33 4.13 -7.46
C ALA A 139 -9.87 5.40 -6.78
N SER A 140 -11.15 5.74 -7.02
CA SER A 140 -11.76 6.91 -6.41
C SER A 140 -12.05 6.73 -4.92
N TRP A 141 -12.37 5.51 -4.49
CA TRP A 141 -12.50 5.21 -3.06
C TRP A 141 -11.17 5.37 -2.34
N TRP A 142 -10.08 4.87 -2.93
CA TRP A 142 -8.74 4.95 -2.33
C TRP A 142 -8.26 6.39 -2.20
N LEU A 143 -8.43 7.21 -3.24
CA LEU A 143 -7.99 8.61 -3.26
C LEU A 143 -8.96 9.56 -2.57
N GLY A 144 -10.23 9.20 -2.45
CA GLY A 144 -11.31 10.11 -2.07
C GLY A 144 -11.79 11.07 -3.17
N ASP A 145 -11.18 11.01 -4.35
CA ASP A 145 -11.58 11.76 -5.55
C ASP A 145 -11.25 10.94 -6.81
N MET A 146 -11.73 11.38 -7.96
CA MET A 146 -11.39 10.78 -9.24
C MET A 146 -9.88 10.91 -9.53
N PRO A 147 -9.22 9.85 -10.04
CA PRO A 147 -7.82 9.93 -10.41
C PRO A 147 -7.61 10.94 -11.55
N ALA A 148 -6.55 11.76 -11.44
CA ALA A 148 -6.25 12.82 -12.40
C ALA A 148 -6.05 12.31 -13.84
N ASP A 149 -5.66 11.05 -13.99
CA ASP A 149 -5.42 10.37 -15.26
C ASP A 149 -6.58 9.44 -15.67
N ALA A 150 -7.81 9.71 -15.22
CA ALA A 150 -9.03 8.98 -15.60
C ALA A 150 -9.19 8.75 -17.11
N GLU A 151 -8.70 9.68 -17.95
CA GLU A 151 -8.72 9.53 -19.41
C GLU A 151 -7.86 8.36 -19.90
N ASN A 152 -6.72 8.08 -19.25
CA ASN A 152 -5.84 6.98 -19.64
C ASN A 152 -6.45 5.61 -19.33
N TYR A 153 -7.17 5.51 -18.20
CA TYR A 153 -8.01 4.35 -17.92
C TYR A 153 -9.05 4.14 -19.03
N HIS A 154 -9.72 5.22 -19.44
CA HIS A 154 -10.74 5.15 -20.48
C HIS A 154 -10.18 4.68 -21.83
N LYS A 155 -8.99 5.16 -22.23
CA LYS A 155 -8.27 4.71 -23.44
C LYS A 155 -8.00 3.21 -23.44
N GLN A 156 -7.87 2.59 -22.26
CA GLN A 156 -7.69 1.15 -22.09
C GLN A 156 -8.99 0.39 -21.78
N GLY A 157 -10.14 1.03 -21.99
CA GLY A 157 -11.47 0.43 -21.81
C GLY A 157 -11.91 0.29 -20.35
N ILE A 158 -11.22 0.96 -19.41
CA ILE A 158 -11.55 0.97 -17.98
C ILE A 158 -12.37 2.23 -17.70
N LYS A 159 -13.66 2.05 -17.46
CA LYS A 159 -14.56 3.15 -17.09
C LYS A 159 -14.56 3.31 -15.57
N ILE A 160 -13.61 4.09 -15.03
CA ILE A 160 -13.61 4.45 -13.61
C ILE A 160 -14.88 5.21 -13.26
N GLN A 161 -15.39 4.98 -12.06
CA GLN A 161 -16.62 5.58 -11.54
C GLN A 161 -16.32 6.20 -10.16
N PRO A 162 -17.02 7.28 -9.77
CA PRO A 162 -16.90 7.81 -8.42
C PRO A 162 -17.40 6.78 -7.40
N SER A 163 -16.83 6.83 -6.20
CA SER A 163 -17.26 6.04 -5.04
C SER A 163 -18.11 6.92 -4.13
N ASP A 164 -19.13 6.35 -3.50
CA ASP A 164 -20.00 7.06 -2.55
C ASP A 164 -19.35 7.23 -1.16
N SER A 165 -18.24 6.51 -0.92
CA SER A 165 -17.39 6.64 0.27
C SER A 165 -15.92 6.72 -0.13
N CYS A 166 -15.03 7.03 0.82
CA CYS A 166 -13.59 6.99 0.63
C CYS A 166 -12.85 6.35 1.81
N LEU A 167 -11.68 5.79 1.50
CA LEU A 167 -10.83 5.09 2.45
C LEU A 167 -10.39 5.99 3.62
N SER A 168 -10.12 7.27 3.37
CA SER A 168 -9.70 8.19 4.42
C SER A 168 -10.78 8.37 5.50
N GLN A 169 -12.05 8.48 5.10
CA GLN A 169 -13.19 8.56 6.02
C GLN A 169 -13.38 7.25 6.78
N ASP A 170 -13.30 6.11 6.08
CA ASP A 170 -13.44 4.79 6.68
C ASP A 170 -12.34 4.53 7.75
N ILE A 171 -11.10 4.92 7.45
CA ILE A 171 -9.96 4.80 8.39
C ILE A 171 -10.06 5.79 9.55
N GLU A 172 -10.46 7.04 9.29
CA GLU A 172 -10.62 8.05 10.34
C GLU A 172 -11.66 7.60 11.37
N GLN A 173 -12.80 7.10 10.89
CA GLN A 173 -13.91 6.66 11.74
C GLN A 173 -13.54 5.43 12.59
N GLU A 174 -12.92 4.42 11.98
CA GLU A 174 -12.74 3.11 12.62
C GLU A 174 -11.37 2.94 13.30
N CYS A 175 -10.35 3.65 12.84
CA CYS A 175 -8.96 3.51 13.30
C CYS A 175 -8.40 4.78 13.97
N ALA A 176 -9.14 5.89 13.97
CA ALA A 176 -8.68 7.20 14.45
C ALA A 176 -7.37 7.69 13.79
N LEU A 177 -7.11 7.26 12.55
CA LEU A 177 -5.96 7.75 11.77
C LEU A 177 -6.42 8.85 10.82
N MET A 178 -5.71 9.99 10.84
CA MET A 178 -6.05 11.16 10.04
C MET A 178 -4.88 11.56 9.14
N ASN A 179 -5.16 12.38 8.12
CA ASN A 179 -4.15 13.01 7.26
C ASN A 179 -3.24 12.01 6.52
N GLY A 180 -3.79 10.87 6.08
CA GLY A 180 -3.05 9.93 5.25
C GLY A 180 -2.69 10.50 3.87
N ASP A 181 -1.50 10.18 3.37
CA ASP A 181 -1.08 10.45 2.00
C ASP A 181 -1.37 9.23 1.12
N PHE A 182 -2.42 9.35 0.28
CA PHE A 182 -2.93 8.28 -0.56
C PHE A 182 -2.44 8.43 -2.00
N ARG A 183 -1.85 7.37 -2.57
CA ARG A 183 -1.27 7.40 -3.91
C ARG A 183 -1.62 6.15 -4.72
N LEU A 184 -1.70 6.32 -6.04
CA LEU A 184 -1.86 5.25 -7.03
C LEU A 184 -0.62 5.19 -7.92
N PHE A 185 -0.23 3.98 -8.30
CA PHE A 185 0.89 3.71 -9.21
C PHE A 185 0.51 2.65 -10.25
N HIS A 186 1.15 2.72 -11.42
CA HIS A 186 0.92 1.80 -12.53
C HIS A 186 2.25 1.20 -13.02
N PRO A 187 2.85 0.26 -12.25
CA PRO A 187 4.20 -0.24 -12.52
C PRO A 187 4.37 -1.04 -13.81
N LEU A 188 3.27 -1.49 -14.40
CA LEU A 188 3.32 -2.40 -15.54
C LEU A 188 3.34 -1.63 -16.84
N LYS A 189 4.18 -2.09 -17.77
CA LYS A 189 4.28 -1.54 -19.11
C LYS A 189 4.17 -2.63 -20.16
N ARG A 190 3.60 -2.30 -21.31
CA ARG A 190 3.49 -3.20 -22.45
C ARG A 190 4.86 -3.34 -23.12
N LEU A 191 5.32 -4.58 -23.32
CA LEU A 191 6.65 -4.87 -23.88
C LEU A 191 6.87 -4.29 -25.29
N LYS A 192 5.81 -4.11 -26.08
CA LYS A 192 5.90 -3.69 -27.48
C LYS A 192 6.28 -2.21 -27.63
N ASP A 193 5.78 -1.34 -26.77
CA ASP A 193 5.79 0.11 -26.96
C ASP A 193 5.91 0.90 -25.66
N ASP A 194 6.23 0.22 -24.55
CA ASP A 194 6.42 0.82 -23.23
C ASP A 194 5.17 1.57 -22.69
N GLU A 195 3.98 1.33 -23.25
CA GLU A 195 2.75 1.95 -22.76
C GLU A 195 2.40 1.42 -21.36
N THR A 196 2.16 2.33 -20.41
CA THR A 196 1.66 2.01 -19.07
C THR A 196 0.38 1.19 -19.13
N ILE A 197 0.26 0.13 -18.33
CA ILE A 197 -0.93 -0.73 -18.25
C ILE A 197 -1.76 -0.31 -17.05
N TYR A 198 -2.84 0.42 -17.31
CA TYR A 198 -3.78 0.94 -16.31
C TYR A 198 -4.69 -0.12 -15.68
N LYS A 199 -4.67 -1.34 -16.24
CA LYS A 199 -5.44 -2.48 -15.72
C LYS A 199 -4.90 -3.02 -14.40
N TYR A 200 -3.63 -2.76 -14.10
CA TYR A 200 -3.06 -3.06 -12.80
C TYR A 200 -2.78 -1.76 -12.05
N MET A 201 -3.07 -1.76 -10.77
CA MET A 201 -2.88 -0.62 -9.90
C MET A 201 -2.21 -1.09 -8.61
N LEU A 202 -1.12 -0.43 -8.27
CA LEU A 202 -0.53 -0.47 -6.94
C LEU A 202 -1.02 0.77 -6.18
N MET A 203 -1.30 0.62 -4.92
CA MET A 203 -1.90 1.63 -4.05
C MET A 203 -1.07 1.75 -2.78
N SER A 204 -0.83 2.97 -2.32
CA SER A 204 -0.26 3.20 -1.00
C SER A 204 -1.06 4.21 -0.20
N ALA A 205 -1.00 4.09 1.12
CA ALA A 205 -1.46 5.11 2.06
C ALA A 205 -0.43 5.22 3.20
N CYS A 206 0.08 6.42 3.45
CA CYS A 206 1.09 6.66 4.49
C CYS A 206 0.53 7.59 5.57
N PHE A 207 0.68 7.20 6.83
CA PHE A 207 0.22 7.96 7.99
C PHE A 207 1.39 8.30 8.90
N ASP A 208 1.48 9.57 9.31
CA ASP A 208 2.32 10.03 10.42
C ASP A 208 1.56 9.85 11.73
N LEU A 209 2.03 8.93 12.58
CA LEU A 209 1.43 8.73 13.90
C LEU A 209 2.34 9.36 14.93
N LYS A 210 2.05 10.61 15.28
CA LYS A 210 2.70 11.21 16.43
C LYS A 210 2.21 10.49 17.68
N PRO A 211 3.08 9.92 18.52
CA PRO A 211 2.65 9.45 19.82
C PRO A 211 2.02 10.65 20.55
N SER A 212 0.75 10.52 20.92
CA SER A 212 0.09 11.53 21.75
C SER A 212 0.96 11.76 22.98
N PRO A 213 1.32 13.01 23.34
CA PRO A 213 1.97 13.26 24.60
C PRO A 213 1.04 12.74 25.70
N THR A 214 1.48 11.70 26.42
CA THR A 214 0.78 11.21 27.60
C THR A 214 0.57 12.40 28.55
N PRO A 215 -0.64 12.66 29.05
CA PRO A 215 -0.90 13.77 29.98
C PRO A 215 -0.17 13.60 31.31
#